data_AF-A0A942TC05-F1
#
_entry.id   AF-A0A942TC05-F1
#
_cell.length_a   1.000
_cell.length_b   1.000
_cell.length_c   1.000
_cell.angle_alpha   90.00
_cell.angle_beta   90.00
_cell.angle_gamma   90.00
#
_symmetry.space_group_name_H-M   'P 1'
#
loop_
_entity.id
_entity.type
_entity.pdbx_description
1 polymer ?
#
loop_
_entity_poly.entity_id
_entity_poly.type
_entity_poly.pdbx_seq_one_letter_code
_entity_poly.pdbx_strand_id
1 'polypeptide(L)' 'MKGETVKKPLTHPLVRKCMQHLDVIEANDKTKQIVYMYLKAMDDEIAKLKKET' A
#
# COMPACT_ATOMS: atom_id res chain seq x y z
N MET A 1 -29.71 9.19 -2.54
CA MET A 1 -28.40 9.13 -1.86
C MET A 1 -27.32 9.00 -2.93
N LYS A 2 -26.46 10.01 -3.10
CA LYS A 2 -25.37 9.95 -4.09
C LYS A 2 -24.31 9.02 -3.54
N GLY A 3 -24.24 7.80 -4.05
CA GLY A 3 -23.19 6.85 -3.73
C GLY A 3 -21.89 7.31 -4.38
N GLU A 4 -21.07 8.04 -3.63
CA GLU A 4 -19.70 8.31 -4.04
C GLU A 4 -18.96 6.97 -4.15
N THR A 5 -18.68 6.56 -5.39
CA THR A 5 -17.78 5.45 -5.66
C THR A 5 -16.39 5.86 -5.21
N VAL A 6 -16.02 5.53 -3.97
CA VAL A 6 -14.67 5.67 -3.45
C VAL A 6 -13.76 4.86 -4.36
N LYS A 7 -13.05 5.53 -5.28
CA LYS A 7 -12.02 4.93 -6.12
C LYS A 7 -10.91 4.48 -5.17
N LYS A 8 -10.99 3.23 -4.70
CA LYS A 8 -9.94 2.61 -3.89
C LYS A 8 -8.65 2.73 -4.71
N PRO A 9 -7.60 3.42 -4.22
CA PRO A 9 -6.36 3.50 -4.96
C PRO A 9 -5.91 2.07 -5.25
N LEU A 10 -5.71 1.76 -6.53
CA LEU A 10 -5.23 0.47 -7.00
C LEU A 10 -3.91 0.19 -6.28
N THR A 11 -3.96 -0.60 -5.22
CA THR A 11 -2.79 -0.97 -4.44
C THR A 11 -1.84 -1.75 -5.34
N HIS A 12 -0.58 -1.31 -5.40
CA HIS A 12 0.44 -1.95 -6.23
C HIS A 12 0.48 -3.47 -5.94
N PRO A 13 0.57 -4.35 -6.96
CA PRO A 13 0.48 -5.80 -6.75
C PRO A 13 1.47 -6.35 -5.73
N LEU A 14 2.67 -5.77 -5.63
CA LEU A 14 3.66 -6.15 -4.61
C LEU A 14 3.24 -5.80 -3.19
N VAL A 15 2.57 -4.65 -3.00
CA VAL A 15 2.03 -4.26 -1.68
C VAL A 15 0.98 -5.28 -1.25
N ARG A 16 0.08 -5.66 -2.16
CA ARG A 16 -0.92 -6.70 -1.88
C ARG A 16 -0.29 -8.03 -1.47
N LYS A 17 0.72 -8.50 -2.22
CA LYS A 17 1.43 -9.76 -1.88
C LYS A 17 2.13 -9.68 -0.53
N CYS A 18 2.78 -8.55 -0.23
CA CYS A 18 3.42 -8.34 1.06
C CYS A 18 2.41 -8.44 2.20
N MET A 19 1.26 -7.75 2.10
CA MET A 19 0.22 -7.82 3.12
C MET A 19 -0.33 -9.25 3.30
N GLN A 20 -0.53 -9.98 2.20
CA GLN A 20 -0.96 -11.39 2.26
C GLN A 20 0.05 -12.27 2.99
N HIS A 21 1.36 -12.05 2.80
CA HIS A 21 2.38 -12.79 3.53
C HIS A 21 2.40 -12.44 5.02
N LEU A 22 2.14 -11.17 5.37
CA LEU A 22 2.00 -10.76 6.77
C LEU A 22 0.80 -11.42 7.46
N ASP A 23 -0.29 -11.68 6.71
CA ASP A 23 -1.41 -12.47 7.23
C ASP A 23 -1.01 -13.93 7.49
N VAL A 24 -0.25 -14.55 6.57
CA VAL A 24 0.21 -15.95 6.70
C VAL A 24 1.11 -16.16 7.92
N ILE A 25 1.97 -15.19 8.25
CA ILE A 25 2.85 -15.26 9.43
C ILE A 25 2.18 -14.72 10.71
N GLU A 26 0.87 -14.47 10.67
CA GLU A 26 0.09 -13.94 11.79
C GLU A 26 0.68 -12.66 12.40
N ALA A 27 1.27 -11.80 11.56
CA ALA A 27 1.76 -10.51 12.02
C ALA A 27 0.59 -9.70 12.61
N ASN A 28 0.85 -9.01 13.71
CA ASN A 28 -0.16 -8.15 14.31
C ASN A 28 -0.47 -6.92 13.43
N ASP A 29 -1.62 -6.31 13.68
CA ASP A 29 -2.13 -5.19 12.87
C ASP A 29 -1.19 -3.98 12.89
N LYS A 30 -0.51 -3.73 14.00
CA LYS A 30 0.46 -2.62 14.11
C LYS A 30 1.65 -2.85 13.18
N THR A 31 2.17 -4.07 13.12
CA THR A 31 3.24 -4.45 12.19
C THR A 31 2.78 -4.31 10.75
N LYS A 32 1.58 -4.79 10.42
CA LYS A 32 0.97 -4.65 9.08
C LYS A 32 0.85 -3.19 8.66
N GLN A 33 0.37 -2.34 9.57
CA GLN A 33 0.22 -0.90 9.33
C GLN A 33 1.57 -0.22 9.08
N ILE A 34 2.58 -0.52 9.91
CA ILE A 34 3.94 0.02 9.78
C ILE A 34 4.54 -0.36 8.41
N VAL A 35 4.47 -1.65 8.04
CA VAL A 35 4.98 -2.12 6.75
C VAL A 35 4.28 -1.43 5.59
N TYR A 36 2.94 -1.32 5.64
CA TYR A 36 2.18 -0.62 4.61
C TYR A 36 2.60 0.85 4.47
N MET A 37 2.83 1.56 5.59
CA MET A 37 3.29 2.94 5.57
C MET A 37 4.65 3.09 4.88
N TYR A 38 5.62 2.22 5.18
CA TYR A 38 6.92 2.25 4.52
C TYR A 38 6.82 1.93 3.02
N LEU A 39 6.04 0.91 2.64
CA LEU A 39 5.82 0.57 1.23
C LEU A 39 5.19 1.73 0.45
N LYS A 40 4.21 2.41 1.05
CA LYS A 40 3.57 3.58 0.44
C LYS A 40 4.55 4.75 0.28
N ALA A 41 5.37 5.03 1.30
CA ALA A 41 6.37 6.08 1.22
C ALA A 41 7.37 5.84 0.08
N MET A 42 7.84 4.60 -0.09
CA MET A 42 8.73 4.24 -1.21
C MET A 42 8.04 4.39 -2.58
N ASP A 43 6.77 3.98 -2.70
CA ASP A 43 6.01 4.13 -3.96
C ASP A 43 5.83 5.62 -4.32
N ASP A 44 5.53 6.46 -3.32
CA ASP A 44 5.42 7.91 -3.47
C ASP A 44 6.76 8.56 -3.89
N GLU A 45 7.89 8.10 -3.33
CA GLU A 45 9.24 8.56 -3.71
C GLU A 45 9.59 8.16 -5.15
N ILE A 46 9.34 6.91 -5.54
CA ILE A 46 9.56 6.44 -6.91
C ILE A 46 8.69 7.22 -7.90
N ALA A 47 7.44 7.49 -7.55
CA ALA A 47 6.53 8.28 -8.38
C ALA A 47 6.99 9.73 -8.55
N LYS A 48 7.65 10.32 -7.54
CA LYS A 48 8.27 11.65 -7.65
C LYS A 48 9.47 11.63 -8.58
N LEU A 49 10.40 10.68 -8.41
CA LEU A 49 11.59 10.54 -9.24
C LEU A 49 11.25 10.38 -10.74
N LYS A 50 10.20 9.62 -11.06
CA LYS A 50 9.71 9.44 -12.44
C LYS A 50 9.13 10.72 -13.08
N LYS A 51 8.71 11.71 -12.29
CA LYS A 51 8.20 12.99 -12.81
C LYS A 51 9.32 13.99 -13.07
N GLU A 52 10.47 13.78 -12.45
CA GLU A 52 11.66 14.64 -12.54
C GLU A 52 12.65 14.16 -13.61
N THR A 53 12.40 12.98 -14.21
CA THR A 53 13.17 12.39 -15.32
C THR A 53 12.39 12.49 -16.62
#